data_AF-A0A7S4PWR6-F1
#
_entry.id   AF-A0A7S4PWR6-F1
#
_cell.length_a   1.000
_cell.length_b   1.000
_cell.length_c   1.000
_cell.angle_alpha   90.00
_cell.angle_beta   90.00
_cell.angle_gamma   90.00
#
_symmetry.space_group_name_H-M   'P 1'
#
loop_
_entity.id
_entity.type
_entity.pdbx_description
1 polymer ?
#
loop_
_entity_poly.entity_id
_entity_poly.type
_entity_poly.pdbx_seq_one_letter_code
_entity_poly.pdbx_strand_id
1 'polypeptide(L)'
;MPTSRRSSPMCCGPTPPSATATTTRPASTPRSSPASADLWRPEWPTSTRRASRTSSGPTPTSGTAPRSSSSLAALGASRLWGTLRPQEAANVLWAYERLGSDTLAGLADRWLRDLGPEHAARALAGWSGEQLVKLVGCLEAQLPGPRRGCPAMDAFERRFLGPLCALLAGLPTAGLSRRQYEHALGSYGLFHLGPRLTPRALASLGLALGSGPLEAAFREEAVRALLRHYLEGEAAPAVREPAMLTGGQITSRWVVAEVRYRLTAAPGLGEGCATSRAGRCTVAVGDVPRRGRVMTGFGSPRSSGEADAEPEPGCGAAPGEGPPAEPPWLWSVRLAGDVGRGSHCECVALTEGVLSELRLLGLAGPPRVAAEFGGEVWVFATHYPCLSCLGVFAQFRWRFPGIRLAVGYVEWRDWQDEMLQSLRGA
;
A
#
# COMPACT_ATOMS: atom_id res chain seq x y z
N MET A 1 48.79 27.75 -71.47
CA MET A 1 47.49 27.23 -71.98
C MET A 1 47.02 26.11 -71.05
N PRO A 2 45.72 26.02 -70.75
CA PRO A 2 45.11 26.33 -69.44
C PRO A 2 44.51 25.06 -68.77
N THR A 3 44.00 25.03 -67.54
CA THR A 3 42.84 25.70 -66.88
C THR A 3 42.80 25.20 -65.41
N SER A 4 42.09 25.73 -64.41
CA SER A 4 41.41 26.98 -64.12
C SER A 4 41.08 26.97 -62.61
N ARG A 5 41.10 28.16 -61.98
CA ARG A 5 40.55 28.45 -60.66
C ARG A 5 39.05 28.77 -60.76
N ARG A 6 38.27 28.37 -59.75
CA ARG A 6 37.06 29.05 -59.20
C ARG A 6 37.00 28.65 -57.72
N SER A 7 37.02 29.48 -56.67
CA SER A 7 36.45 30.81 -56.37
C SER A 7 34.92 30.82 -56.41
N SER A 8 34.31 30.59 -55.24
CA SER A 8 32.92 30.92 -54.92
C SER A 8 32.86 31.62 -53.55
N PRO A 9 31.85 32.50 -53.33
CA PRO A 9 31.98 33.65 -52.44
C PRO A 9 31.40 33.43 -51.04
N MET A 10 31.92 34.23 -50.09
CA MET A 10 31.37 34.47 -48.77
C MET A 10 29.98 35.10 -48.85
N CYS A 11 29.00 34.47 -48.20
CA CYS A 11 27.75 35.10 -47.80
C CYS A 11 27.83 35.45 -46.31
N CYS A 12 27.72 36.74 -46.02
CA CYS A 12 27.53 37.26 -44.67
C CYS A 12 26.13 36.88 -44.15
N GLY A 13 26.08 36.20 -43.00
CA GLY A 13 24.85 35.94 -42.24
C GLY A 13 24.82 36.76 -40.95
N PRO A 14 23.63 37.08 -40.41
CA PRO A 14 23.42 38.17 -39.47
C PRO A 14 23.80 37.86 -38.02
N THR A 15 24.19 38.92 -37.33
CA THR A 15 24.46 39.03 -35.90
C THR A 15 23.28 38.56 -35.04
N PRO A 16 23.49 37.79 -33.96
CA PRO A 16 22.44 37.50 -32.99
C PRO A 16 22.15 38.73 -32.09
N PRO A 17 20.90 38.93 -31.65
CA PRO A 17 20.56 40.02 -30.75
C PRO A 17 21.07 39.75 -29.33
N SER A 18 21.65 40.79 -28.72
CA SER A 18 22.03 40.84 -27.32
C SER A 18 20.81 40.59 -26.41
N ALA A 19 20.88 39.54 -25.60
CA ALA A 19 19.94 39.30 -24.53
C ALA A 19 20.31 40.19 -23.33
N THR A 20 19.53 41.24 -23.10
CA THR A 20 19.47 41.96 -21.83
C THR A 20 18.93 41.02 -20.74
N ALA A 21 19.78 40.72 -19.76
CA ALA A 21 19.42 39.94 -18.58
C ALA A 21 18.55 40.79 -17.64
N THR A 22 17.23 40.59 -17.67
CA THR A 22 16.34 41.05 -16.62
C THR A 22 16.34 40.01 -15.50
N THR A 23 17.02 40.33 -14.39
CA THR A 23 17.06 39.49 -13.19
C THR A 23 15.71 39.57 -12.46
N THR A 24 14.76 38.73 -12.83
CA THR A 24 13.55 38.49 -12.03
C THR A 24 13.87 37.52 -10.91
N ARG A 25 13.81 38.01 -9.66
CA ARG A 25 13.87 37.22 -8.42
C ARG A 25 12.79 36.14 -8.45
N PRO A 26 13.09 34.85 -8.26
CA PRO A 26 12.06 33.85 -8.03
C PRO A 26 11.42 34.09 -6.67
N ALA A 27 10.09 34.06 -6.63
CA ALA A 27 9.31 34.09 -5.41
C ALA A 27 9.72 32.92 -4.52
N SER A 28 10.13 33.26 -3.30
CA SER A 28 10.42 32.31 -2.24
C SER A 28 9.15 31.51 -1.91
N THR A 29 9.13 30.24 -2.28
CA THR A 29 8.21 29.27 -1.70
C THR A 29 8.52 29.11 -0.22
N PRO A 30 7.52 29.17 0.68
CA PRO A 30 7.76 28.93 2.09
C PRO A 30 8.19 27.47 2.27
N ARG A 31 9.43 27.27 2.72
CA ARG A 31 9.87 26.01 3.33
C ARG A 31 9.04 25.81 4.60
N SER A 32 7.95 25.07 4.50
CA SER A 32 7.37 24.41 5.67
C SER A 32 8.38 23.37 6.15
N SER A 33 8.99 23.63 7.30
CA SER A 33 9.69 22.61 8.06
C SER A 33 8.76 21.39 8.21
N PRO A 34 9.25 20.15 8.03
CA PRO A 34 8.44 19.00 8.36
C PRO A 34 8.20 19.06 9.88
N ALA A 35 7.01 19.50 10.27
CA ALA A 35 6.51 19.25 11.61
C ALA A 35 6.75 17.78 11.88
N SER A 36 7.37 17.48 13.02
CA SER A 36 7.45 16.12 13.54
C SER A 36 6.07 15.50 13.39
N ALA A 37 5.94 14.57 12.46
CA ALA A 37 4.73 13.80 12.32
C ALA A 37 4.61 13.04 13.63
N ASP A 38 3.79 13.57 14.54
CA ASP A 38 3.09 12.76 15.52
C ASP A 38 2.27 11.80 14.68
N LEU A 39 2.93 10.70 14.30
CA LEU A 39 2.34 9.55 13.66
C LEU A 39 1.29 9.10 14.66
N TRP A 40 0.05 9.50 14.37
CA TRP A 40 -1.13 9.06 15.07
C TRP A 40 -1.04 7.54 15.17
N ARG A 41 -0.68 7.06 16.36
CA ARG A 41 -1.02 5.71 16.77
C ARG A 41 -2.54 5.75 16.85
N PRO A 42 -3.24 4.83 16.20
CA PRO A 42 -4.63 4.71 16.49
C PRO A 42 -4.79 4.51 17.99
N GLU A 43 -5.46 5.44 18.66
CA GLU A 43 -6.30 5.07 19.79
C GLU A 43 -7.53 4.36 19.21
N TRP A 44 -7.30 3.25 18.49
CA TRP A 44 -8.28 2.18 18.57
C TRP A 44 -8.27 1.79 20.05
N PRO A 45 -9.41 1.42 20.65
CA PRO A 45 -9.33 0.54 21.79
C PRO A 45 -8.60 -0.70 21.27
N THR A 46 -7.26 -0.75 21.40
CA THR A 46 -6.58 -2.02 21.43
C THR A 46 -7.35 -2.75 22.49
N SER A 47 -8.08 -3.78 22.07
CA SER A 47 -8.57 -4.82 22.95
C SER A 47 -7.35 -5.17 23.80
N THR A 48 -7.21 -4.51 24.95
CA THR A 48 -6.33 -4.97 26.00
C THR A 48 -6.97 -6.30 26.28
N ARG A 49 -6.36 -7.36 25.73
CA ARG A 49 -6.60 -8.72 26.15
C ARG A 49 -6.46 -8.65 27.66
N ARG A 50 -7.59 -8.50 28.33
CA ARG A 50 -7.68 -8.57 29.77
C ARG A 50 -7.36 -10.03 29.99
N ALA A 51 -6.09 -10.34 30.23
CA ALA A 51 -5.69 -11.63 30.71
C ALA A 51 -6.54 -11.83 31.96
N SER A 52 -7.59 -12.64 31.82
CA SER A 52 -8.43 -13.10 32.91
C SER A 52 -7.52 -13.96 33.78
N ARG A 53 -6.77 -13.28 34.65
CA ARG A 53 -6.07 -13.90 35.77
C ARG A 53 -7.14 -14.48 36.67
N THR A 54 -7.30 -15.79 36.56
CA THR A 54 -8.01 -16.63 37.50
C THR A 54 -7.40 -16.48 38.90
N SER A 55 -8.30 -16.37 39.87
CA SER A 55 -8.18 -16.76 41.28
C SER A 55 -6.84 -16.55 41.99
N SER A 56 -6.86 -15.62 42.94
CA SER A 56 -5.99 -15.53 44.11
C SER A 56 -5.77 -16.88 44.80
N GLY A 57 -4.60 -17.50 44.57
CA GLY A 57 -4.02 -18.54 45.40
C GLY A 57 -2.96 -17.95 46.36
N PRO A 58 -2.63 -18.64 47.47
CA PRO A 58 -1.82 -18.08 48.55
C PRO A 58 -0.38 -17.80 48.14
N THR A 59 0.15 -16.71 48.69
CA THR A 59 1.51 -16.19 48.55
C THR A 59 2.57 -17.25 48.88
N PRO A 60 3.47 -17.63 47.97
CA PRO A 60 4.64 -18.42 48.32
C PRO A 60 5.73 -17.50 48.90
N THR A 61 6.33 -17.99 49.97
CA THR A 61 7.48 -17.44 50.67
C THR A 61 8.68 -17.24 49.73
N SER A 62 9.42 -16.17 50.00
CA SER A 62 10.64 -15.72 49.32
C SER A 62 11.74 -16.80 49.29
N GLY A 63 11.77 -17.58 48.22
CA GLY A 63 12.89 -18.42 47.81
C GLY A 63 13.73 -17.71 46.74
N THR A 64 15.04 -17.61 46.96
CA THR A 64 16.04 -17.18 45.98
C THR A 64 15.91 -17.95 44.67
N ALA A 65 15.42 -17.28 43.61
CA ALA A 65 15.25 -17.88 42.29
C ALA A 65 16.61 -18.23 41.64
N PRO A 66 16.73 -19.36 40.94
CA PRO A 66 17.96 -19.77 40.28
C PRO A 66 18.22 -18.86 39.06
N ARG A 67 19.28 -18.04 39.13
CA ARG A 67 19.73 -17.17 38.03
C ARG A 67 20.33 -17.94 36.83
N SER A 68 20.48 -19.26 36.90
CA SER A 68 21.26 -20.05 35.94
C SER A 68 20.48 -20.65 34.75
N SER A 69 19.15 -20.82 34.84
CA SER A 69 18.36 -21.46 33.76
C SER A 69 18.13 -20.55 32.54
N SER A 70 18.12 -19.23 32.74
CA SER A 70 17.92 -18.25 31.66
C SER A 70 19.10 -18.16 30.67
N SER A 71 20.33 -18.44 31.14
CA SER A 71 21.55 -18.34 30.32
C SER A 71 21.68 -19.50 29.34
N LEU A 72 21.36 -20.73 29.74
CA LEU A 72 21.41 -21.89 28.85
C LEU A 72 20.31 -21.86 27.78
N ALA A 73 19.11 -21.41 28.13
CA ALA A 73 18.03 -21.19 27.17
C ALA A 73 18.38 -20.09 26.17
N ALA A 74 19.01 -18.99 26.61
CA ALA A 74 19.48 -17.92 25.74
C ALA A 74 20.63 -18.35 24.82
N LEU A 75 21.57 -19.17 25.31
CA LEU A 75 22.65 -19.75 24.51
C LEU A 75 22.12 -20.75 23.47
N GLY A 76 21.17 -21.60 23.86
CA GLY A 76 20.48 -22.53 22.96
C GLY A 76 19.69 -21.81 21.87
N ALA A 77 18.95 -20.76 22.25
CA ALA A 77 18.20 -19.93 21.30
C ALA A 77 19.14 -19.17 20.34
N SER A 78 20.27 -18.64 20.83
CA SER A 78 21.25 -17.95 20.00
C SER A 78 21.87 -18.87 18.95
N ARG A 79 22.15 -20.14 19.31
CA ARG A 79 22.58 -21.16 18.35
C ARG A 79 21.48 -21.51 17.36
N LEU A 80 20.24 -21.66 17.82
CA LEU A 80 19.09 -21.94 16.97
C LEU A 80 18.91 -20.85 15.91
N TRP A 81 18.86 -19.57 16.30
CA TRP A 81 18.69 -18.45 15.37
C TRP A 81 19.83 -18.34 14.35
N GLY A 82 21.06 -18.70 14.74
CA GLY A 82 22.20 -18.77 13.82
C GLY A 82 22.13 -19.91 12.80
N THR A 83 21.31 -20.95 13.05
CA THR A 83 21.15 -22.12 12.15
C THR A 83 19.92 -22.05 11.27
N LEU A 84 18.87 -21.32 11.69
CA LEU A 84 17.64 -21.22 10.93
C LEU A 84 17.86 -20.39 9.66
N ARG A 85 17.32 -20.86 8.54
CA ARG A 85 17.19 -20.02 7.35
C ARG A 85 16.28 -18.84 7.68
N PRO A 86 16.46 -17.68 7.03
CA PRO A 86 15.62 -16.50 7.24
C PRO A 86 14.10 -16.79 7.20
N GLN A 87 13.66 -17.64 6.27
CA GLN A 87 12.26 -18.04 6.16
C GLN A 87 11.79 -18.90 7.35
N GLU A 88 12.64 -19.81 7.83
CA GLU A 88 12.32 -20.67 8.98
C GLU A 88 12.22 -19.84 10.25
N ALA A 89 13.17 -18.92 10.46
CA ALA A 89 13.12 -17.98 11.57
C ALA A 89 11.85 -17.12 11.53
N ALA A 90 11.50 -16.54 10.37
CA ALA A 90 10.28 -15.78 10.20
C ALA A 90 9.01 -16.61 10.46
N ASN A 91 8.97 -17.86 9.98
CA ASN A 91 7.83 -18.76 10.17
C ASN A 91 7.66 -19.16 11.65
N VAL A 92 8.77 -19.46 12.35
CA VAL A 92 8.75 -19.77 13.78
C VAL A 92 8.23 -18.57 14.59
N LEU A 93 8.75 -17.38 14.33
CA LEU A 93 8.30 -16.16 15.00
C LEU A 93 6.82 -15.88 14.74
N TRP A 94 6.37 -16.04 13.49
CA TRP A 94 4.98 -15.88 13.13
C TRP A 94 4.07 -16.91 13.81
N ALA A 95 4.47 -18.18 13.87
CA ALA A 95 3.70 -19.22 14.55
C ALA A 95 3.54 -18.94 16.04
N TYR A 96 4.59 -18.48 16.72
CA TYR A 96 4.53 -18.14 18.14
C TYR A 96 3.74 -16.85 18.41
N GLU A 97 3.78 -15.87 17.50
CA GLU A 97 2.87 -14.72 17.53
C GLU A 97 1.41 -15.16 17.52
N ARG A 98 1.06 -16.12 16.65
CA ARG A 98 -0.29 -16.69 16.58
C ARG A 98 -0.70 -17.45 17.84
N LEU A 99 0.26 -18.02 18.55
CA LEU A 99 0.03 -18.67 19.85
C LEU A 99 -0.01 -17.68 21.03
N GLY A 100 0.24 -16.39 20.78
CA GLY A 100 0.26 -15.36 21.83
C GLY A 100 1.45 -15.47 22.79
N SER A 101 2.54 -16.12 22.38
CA SER A 101 3.77 -16.20 23.16
C SER A 101 4.72 -15.07 22.76
N ASP A 102 5.21 -14.33 23.75
CA ASP A 102 6.20 -13.25 23.60
C ASP A 102 7.66 -13.73 23.73
N THR A 103 7.84 -15.00 24.13
CA THR A 103 9.13 -15.54 24.56
C THR A 103 10.15 -15.55 23.42
N LEU A 104 9.73 -15.90 22.21
CA LEU A 104 10.63 -15.96 21.06
C LEU A 104 11.00 -14.58 20.51
N ALA A 105 10.09 -13.59 20.51
CA ALA A 105 10.48 -12.23 20.15
C ALA A 105 11.51 -11.67 21.13
N GLY A 106 11.35 -11.94 22.43
CA GLY A 106 12.31 -11.53 23.45
C GLY A 106 13.69 -12.14 23.24
N LEU A 107 13.73 -13.43 22.85
CA LEU A 107 14.98 -14.11 22.51
C LEU A 107 15.60 -13.61 21.20
N ALA A 108 14.79 -13.34 20.18
CA ALA A 108 15.27 -12.80 18.90
C ALA A 108 15.81 -11.37 19.05
N ASP A 109 15.12 -10.48 19.77
CA ASP A 109 15.61 -9.12 20.06
C ASP A 109 16.91 -9.15 20.86
N ARG A 110 16.99 -10.02 21.87
CA ARG A 110 18.23 -10.21 22.65
C ARG A 110 19.36 -10.72 21.79
N TRP A 111 19.14 -11.77 20.99
CA TRP A 111 20.14 -12.31 20.08
C TRP A 111 20.67 -11.25 19.12
N LEU A 112 19.79 -10.44 18.50
CA LEU A 112 20.20 -9.34 17.62
C LEU A 112 21.03 -8.28 18.34
N ARG A 113 20.70 -7.97 19.61
CA ARG A 113 21.47 -7.01 20.42
C ARG A 113 22.83 -7.57 20.81
N ASP A 114 22.89 -8.83 21.21
CA ASP A 114 24.11 -9.50 21.67
C ASP A 114 25.15 -9.66 20.55
N LEU A 115 24.70 -9.78 19.29
CA LEU A 115 25.60 -9.74 18.12
C LEU A 115 26.31 -8.38 17.95
N GLY A 116 25.71 -7.30 18.46
CA GLY A 116 26.11 -5.93 18.14
C GLY A 116 25.66 -5.51 16.72
N PRO A 117 25.68 -4.20 16.43
CA PRO A 117 25.04 -3.63 15.25
C PRO A 117 25.64 -4.13 13.93
N GLU A 118 26.96 -4.28 13.84
CA GLU A 118 27.63 -4.72 12.61
C GLU A 118 27.37 -6.20 12.29
N HIS A 119 27.48 -7.08 13.28
CA HIS A 119 27.22 -8.51 13.06
C HIS A 119 25.74 -8.78 12.82
N ALA A 120 24.84 -8.07 13.51
CA ALA A 120 23.41 -8.15 13.23
C ALA A 120 23.10 -7.69 11.80
N ALA A 121 23.70 -6.59 11.33
CA ALA A 121 23.54 -6.15 9.94
C ALA A 121 24.04 -7.19 8.94
N ARG A 122 25.19 -7.84 9.20
CA ARG A 122 25.71 -8.95 8.37
C ARG A 122 24.78 -10.17 8.40
N ALA A 123 24.30 -10.59 9.57
CA ALA A 123 23.39 -11.72 9.72
C ALA A 123 22.06 -11.50 8.99
N LEU A 124 21.58 -10.26 8.96
CA LEU A 124 20.35 -9.89 8.27
C LEU A 124 20.54 -9.57 6.77
N ALA A 125 21.78 -9.43 6.28
CA ALA A 125 22.07 -9.02 4.91
C ALA A 125 21.47 -9.96 3.85
N GLY A 126 21.41 -11.26 4.14
CA GLY A 126 20.82 -12.27 3.23
C GLY A 126 19.29 -12.37 3.31
N TRP A 127 18.63 -11.66 4.23
CA TRP A 127 17.19 -11.74 4.37
C TRP A 127 16.49 -10.93 3.28
N SER A 128 15.40 -11.47 2.73
CA SER A 128 14.49 -10.74 1.86
C SER A 128 13.74 -9.67 2.64
N GLY A 129 13.18 -8.68 1.95
CA GLY A 129 12.36 -7.68 2.61
C GLY A 129 11.16 -8.32 3.31
N GLU A 130 10.51 -9.32 2.70
CA GLU A 130 9.37 -10.02 3.32
C GLU A 130 9.73 -10.74 4.63
N GLN A 131 10.92 -11.31 4.71
CA GLN A 131 11.39 -11.96 5.94
C GLN A 131 11.67 -10.92 7.02
N LEU A 132 12.29 -9.80 6.65
CA LEU A 132 12.60 -8.72 7.59
C LEU A 132 11.35 -8.01 8.09
N VAL A 133 10.35 -7.73 7.23
CA VAL A 133 9.10 -7.10 7.67
C VAL A 133 8.33 -7.98 8.64
N LYS A 134 8.37 -9.31 8.46
CA LYS A 134 7.79 -10.28 9.41
C LYS A 134 8.51 -10.28 10.75
N LEU A 135 9.85 -10.29 10.73
CA LEU A 135 10.66 -10.18 11.94
C LEU A 135 10.34 -8.87 12.67
N VAL A 136 10.39 -7.74 11.97
CA VAL A 136 10.07 -6.42 12.53
C VAL A 136 8.65 -6.40 13.11
N GLY A 137 7.65 -6.86 12.36
CA GLY A 137 6.27 -6.92 12.82
C GLY A 137 6.09 -7.78 14.08
N CYS A 138 6.77 -8.94 14.15
CA CYS A 138 6.76 -9.79 15.34
C CYS A 138 7.39 -9.09 16.55
N LEU A 139 8.56 -8.49 16.37
CA LEU A 139 9.26 -7.76 17.43
C LEU A 139 8.44 -6.57 17.94
N GLU A 140 7.80 -5.81 17.05
CA GLU A 140 6.94 -4.68 17.42
C GLU A 140 5.63 -5.11 18.09
N ALA A 141 5.04 -6.23 17.69
CA ALA A 141 3.80 -6.73 18.28
C ALA A 141 4.01 -7.28 19.69
N GLN A 142 5.13 -7.96 19.93
CA GLN A 142 5.35 -8.71 21.18
C GLN A 142 6.15 -7.94 22.23
N LEU A 143 6.92 -6.93 21.83
CA LEU A 143 7.83 -6.27 22.75
C LEU A 143 7.41 -4.83 23.04
N PRO A 144 7.25 -4.43 24.31
CA PRO A 144 6.73 -3.11 24.66
C PRO A 144 7.70 -1.99 24.29
N GLY A 145 7.15 -0.81 23.96
CA GLY A 145 7.88 0.44 23.80
C GLY A 145 8.47 0.72 22.39
N PRO A 146 8.90 1.97 22.13
CA PRO A 146 9.52 2.35 20.86
C PRO A 146 10.88 1.68 20.70
N ARG A 147 11.04 0.90 19.62
CA ARG A 147 12.23 0.11 19.32
C ARG A 147 13.31 0.91 18.57
N ARG A 148 13.63 2.12 19.05
CA ARG A 148 14.76 2.89 18.49
C ARG A 148 16.05 2.05 18.65
N GLY A 149 16.80 1.90 17.56
CA GLY A 149 18.03 1.10 17.55
C GLY A 149 17.82 -0.41 17.60
N CYS A 150 16.64 -0.92 17.20
CA CYS A 150 16.49 -2.35 16.92
C CYS A 150 17.22 -2.69 15.62
N PRO A 151 18.22 -3.61 15.64
CA PRO A 151 19.00 -3.91 14.43
C PRO A 151 18.15 -4.40 13.25
N ALA A 152 17.05 -5.11 13.51
CA ALA A 152 16.14 -5.57 12.46
C ALA A 152 15.36 -4.41 11.81
N MET A 153 14.84 -3.48 12.62
CA MET A 153 14.16 -2.29 12.11
C MET A 153 15.14 -1.42 11.30
N ASP A 154 16.30 -1.14 11.87
CA ASP A 154 17.35 -0.36 11.24
C ASP A 154 17.79 -0.97 9.89
N ALA A 155 17.94 -2.30 9.83
CA ALA A 155 18.25 -3.01 8.60
C ALA A 155 17.12 -2.91 7.57
N PHE A 156 15.86 -3.08 8.00
CA PHE A 156 14.70 -2.96 7.13
C PHE A 156 14.54 -1.55 6.56
N GLU A 157 14.67 -0.53 7.41
CA GLU A 157 14.53 0.87 7.02
C GLU A 157 15.56 1.27 5.98
N ARG A 158 16.84 0.96 6.23
CA ARG A 158 17.94 1.32 5.33
C ARG A 158 17.86 0.60 3.98
N ARG A 159 17.48 -0.68 3.97
CA ARG A 159 17.55 -1.51 2.76
C ARG A 159 16.27 -1.50 1.94
N PHE A 160 15.12 -1.34 2.59
CA PHE A 160 13.83 -1.51 1.93
C PHE A 160 12.97 -0.26 2.04
N LEU A 161 12.60 0.19 3.25
CA LEU A 161 11.63 1.28 3.41
C LEU A 161 12.12 2.59 2.79
N GLY A 162 13.33 3.03 3.14
CA GLY A 162 13.91 4.27 2.62
C GLY A 162 14.07 4.28 1.10
N PRO A 163 14.77 3.31 0.50
CA PRO A 163 14.92 3.21 -0.95
C PRO A 163 13.59 3.06 -1.69
N LEU A 164 12.62 2.32 -1.13
CA LEU A 164 11.28 2.21 -1.69
C LEU A 164 10.57 3.56 -1.73
N CYS A 165 10.54 4.28 -0.61
CA CYS A 165 9.93 5.59 -0.54
C CYS A 165 10.61 6.58 -1.49
N ALA A 166 11.94 6.51 -1.61
CA ALA A 166 12.71 7.32 -2.56
C ALA A 166 12.36 6.99 -4.02
N LEU A 167 12.24 5.70 -4.36
CA LEU A 167 11.82 5.26 -5.69
C LEU A 167 10.42 5.79 -6.04
N LEU A 168 9.45 5.61 -5.11
CA LEU A 168 8.06 6.02 -5.32
C LEU A 168 7.89 7.55 -5.37
N ALA A 169 8.61 8.30 -4.53
CA ALA A 169 8.63 9.75 -4.58
C ALA A 169 9.35 10.30 -5.83
N GLY A 170 10.33 9.57 -6.35
CA GLY A 170 11.14 9.94 -7.52
C GLY A 170 10.54 9.56 -8.88
N LEU A 171 9.37 8.90 -8.91
CA LEU A 171 8.68 8.53 -10.16
C LEU A 171 8.56 9.68 -11.17
N PRO A 172 8.26 10.94 -10.78
CA PRO A 172 8.13 12.05 -11.72
C PRO A 172 9.38 12.30 -12.57
N THR A 173 10.56 12.08 -11.99
CA THR A 173 11.86 12.41 -12.60
C THR A 173 12.58 11.19 -13.15
N ALA A 174 12.18 9.98 -12.76
CA ALA A 174 12.95 8.77 -13.03
C ALA A 174 12.85 8.30 -14.50
N GLY A 175 11.84 8.77 -15.26
CA GLY A 175 11.68 8.41 -16.67
C GLY A 175 11.58 6.90 -16.92
N LEU A 176 11.14 6.13 -15.91
CA LEU A 176 11.15 4.67 -15.96
C LEU A 176 10.13 4.16 -16.98
N SER A 177 10.57 3.26 -17.85
CA SER A 177 9.65 2.40 -18.59
C SER A 177 8.88 1.49 -17.63
N ARG A 178 7.73 0.98 -18.07
CA ARG A 178 6.93 0.02 -17.30
C ARG A 178 7.75 -1.18 -16.82
N ARG A 179 8.58 -1.77 -17.69
CA ARG A 179 9.43 -2.93 -17.36
C ARG A 179 10.46 -2.58 -16.29
N GLN A 180 11.09 -1.40 -16.37
CA GLN A 180 12.04 -0.94 -15.36
C GLN A 180 11.36 -0.69 -14.02
N TYR A 181 10.17 -0.10 -14.03
CA TYR A 181 9.37 0.10 -12.82
C TYR A 181 8.94 -1.22 -12.17
N GLU A 182 8.42 -2.16 -12.96
CA GLU A 182 8.04 -3.50 -12.49
C GLU A 182 9.24 -4.25 -11.90
N HIS A 183 10.39 -4.21 -12.58
CA HIS A 183 11.62 -4.80 -12.09
C HIS A 183 12.11 -4.13 -10.79
N ALA A 184 12.16 -2.80 -10.74
CA ALA A 184 12.60 -2.05 -9.56
C ALA A 184 11.73 -2.36 -8.35
N LEU A 185 10.40 -2.32 -8.49
CA LEU A 185 9.48 -2.62 -7.39
C LEU A 185 9.50 -4.10 -6.99
N GLY A 186 9.60 -5.01 -7.97
CA GLY A 186 9.72 -6.46 -7.71
C GLY A 186 11.03 -6.85 -7.03
N SER A 187 12.12 -6.14 -7.29
CA SER A 187 13.46 -6.43 -6.73
C SER A 187 13.54 -6.36 -5.21
N TYR A 188 12.60 -5.64 -4.57
CA TYR A 188 12.53 -5.57 -3.11
C TYR A 188 12.11 -6.89 -2.45
N GLY A 189 11.52 -7.84 -3.21
CA GLY A 189 11.07 -9.12 -2.66
C GLY A 189 10.07 -8.94 -1.51
N LEU A 190 9.19 -7.95 -1.63
CA LEU A 190 8.23 -7.51 -0.62
C LEU A 190 6.80 -7.58 -1.15
N PHE A 191 5.89 -8.11 -0.34
CA PHE A 191 4.47 -8.05 -0.65
C PHE A 191 3.82 -6.78 -0.09
N HIS A 192 4.15 -6.46 1.14
CA HIS A 192 3.55 -5.37 1.89
C HIS A 192 4.51 -4.88 2.99
N LEU A 193 4.23 -3.70 3.55
CA LEU A 193 5.00 -3.14 4.66
C LEU A 193 4.41 -3.51 6.03
N GLY A 194 3.26 -4.20 6.05
CA GLY A 194 2.55 -4.53 7.28
C GLY A 194 1.91 -3.30 7.95
N PRO A 195 1.13 -3.50 9.03
CA PRO A 195 0.27 -2.47 9.59
C PRO A 195 1.01 -1.34 10.31
N ARG A 196 2.30 -1.50 10.64
CA ARG A 196 3.09 -0.49 11.38
C ARG A 196 3.95 0.38 10.48
N LEU A 197 4.47 -0.18 9.38
CA LEU A 197 5.34 0.56 8.46
C LEU A 197 4.57 1.15 7.27
N THR A 198 3.41 0.60 6.92
CA THR A 198 2.54 1.19 5.89
C THR A 198 2.15 2.65 6.18
N PRO A 199 1.76 3.06 7.42
CA PRO A 199 1.45 4.45 7.71
C PRO A 199 2.64 5.38 7.51
N ARG A 200 3.85 4.90 7.84
CA ARG A 200 5.10 5.66 7.64
C ARG A 200 5.39 5.86 6.15
N ALA A 201 5.21 4.82 5.34
CA ALA A 201 5.34 4.93 3.89
C ALA A 201 4.32 5.90 3.30
N LEU A 202 3.02 5.74 3.65
CA LEU A 202 1.97 6.66 3.21
C LEU A 202 2.28 8.11 3.61
N ALA A 203 2.70 8.35 4.85
CA ALA A 203 3.09 9.68 5.32
C ALA A 203 4.28 10.25 4.53
N SER A 204 5.33 9.45 4.29
CA SER A 204 6.51 9.88 3.53
C SER A 204 6.19 10.23 2.06
N LEU A 205 5.15 9.62 1.50
CA LEU A 205 4.66 9.90 0.15
C LEU A 205 3.59 11.02 0.12
N GLY A 206 3.24 11.57 1.29
CA GLY A 206 2.16 12.56 1.45
C GLY A 206 0.77 12.00 1.14
N LEU A 207 0.58 10.68 1.25
CA LEU A 207 -0.64 9.94 0.93
C LEU A 207 -1.42 9.51 2.17
N ALA A 208 -0.93 9.76 3.40
CA ALA A 208 -1.62 9.34 4.60
C ALA A 208 -2.95 10.08 4.76
N LEU A 209 -4.03 9.32 5.00
CA LEU A 209 -5.27 9.88 5.52
C LEU A 209 -5.02 10.38 6.94
N GLY A 210 -5.03 11.70 7.11
CA GLY A 210 -4.73 12.35 8.38
C GLY A 210 -5.84 12.20 9.42
N SER A 211 -5.68 12.96 10.50
CA SER A 211 -6.57 12.99 11.67
C SER A 211 -7.46 14.25 11.72
N GLY A 212 -7.51 15.02 10.63
CA GLY A 212 -8.37 16.20 10.56
C GLY A 212 -9.86 15.84 10.59
N PRO A 213 -10.77 16.74 11.01
CA PRO A 213 -12.19 16.44 11.17
C PRO A 213 -12.86 15.85 9.92
N LEU A 214 -12.50 16.33 8.73
CA LEU A 214 -13.05 15.83 7.46
C LEU A 214 -12.60 14.41 7.13
N GLU A 215 -11.35 14.07 7.45
CA GLU A 215 -10.76 12.75 7.20
C GLU A 215 -11.21 11.74 8.25
N ALA A 216 -11.41 12.18 9.50
CA ALA A 216 -12.04 11.39 10.55
C ALA A 216 -13.49 11.07 10.21
N ALA A 217 -14.28 12.07 9.80
CA ALA A 217 -15.66 11.86 9.36
C ALA A 217 -15.74 10.91 8.16
N PHE A 218 -14.83 11.03 7.18
CA PHE A 218 -14.74 10.07 6.08
C PHE A 218 -14.50 8.64 6.57
N ARG A 219 -13.56 8.47 7.51
CA ARG A 219 -13.21 7.16 8.05
C ARG A 219 -14.40 6.48 8.71
N GLU A 220 -15.13 7.19 9.56
CA GLU A 220 -16.35 6.69 10.20
C GLU A 220 -17.43 6.34 9.16
N GLU A 221 -17.59 7.18 8.14
CA GLU A 221 -18.50 6.94 7.03
C GLU A 221 -18.10 5.68 6.24
N ALA A 222 -16.81 5.47 6.03
CA ALA A 222 -16.24 4.34 5.32
C ALA A 222 -16.40 3.04 6.10
N VAL A 223 -16.09 3.05 7.39
CA VAL A 223 -16.33 1.91 8.29
C VAL A 223 -17.79 1.49 8.23
N ARG A 224 -18.74 2.43 8.34
CA ARG A 224 -20.17 2.11 8.24
C ARG A 224 -20.54 1.52 6.87
N ALA A 225 -20.07 2.11 5.78
CA ALA A 225 -20.36 1.61 4.43
C ALA A 225 -19.83 0.19 4.21
N LEU A 226 -18.61 -0.07 4.69
CA LEU A 226 -17.97 -1.38 4.60
C LEU A 226 -18.70 -2.39 5.49
N LEU A 227 -19.08 -2.06 6.73
CA LEU A 227 -19.87 -2.95 7.59
C LEU A 227 -21.18 -3.38 6.92
N ARG A 228 -21.90 -2.43 6.30
CA ARG A 228 -23.10 -2.76 5.51
C ARG A 228 -22.78 -3.73 4.38
N HIS A 229 -21.71 -3.48 3.62
CA HIS A 229 -21.28 -4.38 2.56
C HIS A 229 -21.03 -5.80 3.07
N TYR A 230 -20.33 -5.97 4.20
CA TYR A 230 -20.01 -7.31 4.74
C TYR A 230 -21.18 -8.01 5.41
N LEU A 231 -22.09 -7.28 6.06
CA LEU A 231 -23.05 -7.84 7.01
C LEU A 231 -24.52 -7.74 6.58
N GLU A 232 -24.88 -6.80 5.69
CA GLU A 232 -26.28 -6.54 5.36
C GLU A 232 -26.70 -7.19 4.03
N GLY A 233 -27.79 -7.96 4.08
CA GLY A 233 -28.41 -8.61 2.92
C GLY A 233 -27.94 -10.04 2.68
N GLU A 234 -28.73 -10.79 1.90
CA GLU A 234 -28.47 -12.22 1.62
C GLU A 234 -27.18 -12.45 0.82
N ALA A 235 -26.76 -11.45 0.04
CA ALA A 235 -25.56 -11.50 -0.78
C ALA A 235 -24.29 -11.04 -0.02
N ALA A 236 -24.41 -10.63 1.24
CA ALA A 236 -23.29 -10.09 2.01
C ALA A 236 -22.17 -11.13 2.15
N PRO A 237 -20.89 -10.77 1.95
CA PRO A 237 -19.77 -11.69 2.06
C PRO A 237 -19.75 -12.51 3.35
N ALA A 238 -20.09 -11.92 4.51
CA ALA A 238 -20.06 -12.65 5.78
C ALA A 238 -21.18 -13.70 5.90
N VAL A 239 -22.29 -13.49 5.19
CA VAL A 239 -23.38 -14.47 5.09
C VAL A 239 -22.98 -15.61 4.18
N ARG A 240 -22.36 -15.31 3.03
CA ARG A 240 -21.94 -16.31 2.03
C ARG A 240 -20.72 -17.12 2.48
N GLU A 241 -19.79 -16.49 3.20
CA GLU A 241 -18.55 -17.09 3.66
C GLU A 241 -18.30 -16.78 5.15
N PRO A 242 -19.06 -17.42 6.08
CA PRO A 242 -18.92 -17.17 7.53
C PRO A 242 -17.50 -17.41 8.07
N ALA A 243 -16.71 -18.23 7.38
CA ALA A 243 -15.31 -18.45 7.68
C ALA A 243 -14.47 -17.16 7.67
N MET A 244 -14.92 -16.08 7.01
CA MET A 244 -14.22 -14.80 7.06
C MET A 244 -14.29 -14.12 8.43
N LEU A 245 -15.30 -14.43 9.24
CA LEU A 245 -15.48 -13.87 10.58
C LEU A 245 -14.60 -14.57 11.63
N THR A 246 -14.18 -15.80 11.35
CA THR A 246 -13.46 -16.66 12.31
C THR A 246 -12.08 -17.11 11.81
N GLY A 247 -11.80 -16.92 10.52
CA GLY A 247 -10.58 -17.38 9.86
C GLY A 247 -9.37 -16.50 10.16
N GLY A 248 -8.23 -17.13 10.44
CA GLY A 248 -6.97 -16.43 10.73
C GLY A 248 -6.16 -15.99 9.50
N GLN A 249 -6.49 -16.51 8.31
CA GLN A 249 -5.85 -16.14 7.04
C GLN A 249 -6.72 -15.15 6.27
N ILE A 250 -6.14 -13.99 6.02
CA ILE A 250 -6.70 -12.97 5.13
C ILE A 250 -6.55 -13.50 3.71
N THR A 251 -7.67 -13.70 3.02
CA THR A 251 -7.62 -13.88 1.57
C THR A 251 -7.83 -12.52 0.92
N SER A 252 -7.00 -12.17 -0.07
CA SER A 252 -7.08 -10.87 -0.74
C SER A 252 -8.46 -10.62 -1.37
N ARG A 253 -9.23 -11.68 -1.67
CA ARG A 253 -10.60 -11.59 -2.19
C ARG A 253 -11.60 -10.94 -1.24
N TRP A 254 -11.32 -10.94 0.06
CA TRP A 254 -12.21 -10.31 1.04
C TRP A 254 -11.89 -8.85 1.28
N VAL A 255 -10.83 -8.29 0.68
CA VAL A 255 -10.46 -6.89 0.91
C VAL A 255 -11.37 -5.99 0.07
N VAL A 256 -11.92 -4.96 0.70
CA VAL A 256 -12.85 -4.01 0.08
C VAL A 256 -12.36 -2.61 0.40
N ALA A 257 -12.51 -1.69 -0.55
CA ALA A 257 -12.18 -0.29 -0.36
C ALA A 257 -13.41 0.59 -0.52
N GLU A 258 -13.52 1.58 0.34
CA GLU A 258 -14.44 2.69 0.19
C GLU A 258 -13.70 3.89 -0.40
N VAL A 259 -14.30 4.53 -1.40
CA VAL A 259 -13.71 5.66 -2.12
C VAL A 259 -14.68 6.83 -2.08
N ARG A 260 -14.18 8.02 -1.73
CA ARG A 260 -14.91 9.29 -1.88
C ARG A 260 -14.06 10.23 -2.72
N TYR A 261 -14.67 10.90 -3.68
CA TYR A 261 -13.97 11.84 -4.54
C TYR A 261 -14.77 13.12 -4.78
N ARG A 262 -14.03 14.21 -4.97
CA ARG A 262 -14.52 15.48 -5.51
C ARG A 262 -13.46 15.97 -6.48
N LEU A 263 -13.77 15.92 -7.76
CA LEU A 263 -12.87 16.19 -8.86
C LEU A 263 -13.33 17.45 -9.59
N THR A 264 -12.37 18.23 -10.08
CA THR A 264 -12.60 19.39 -10.92
C THR A 264 -11.69 19.35 -12.14
N ALA A 265 -12.11 19.98 -13.22
CA ALA A 265 -11.26 20.24 -14.38
C ALA A 265 -11.13 21.74 -14.59
N ALA A 266 -9.98 22.18 -15.12
CA ALA A 266 -9.80 23.56 -15.53
C ALA A 266 -10.83 23.94 -16.61
N PRO A 267 -11.30 25.21 -16.63
CA PRO A 267 -12.20 25.67 -17.68
C PRO A 267 -11.62 25.43 -19.08
N GLY A 268 -12.45 24.95 -20.02
CA GLY A 268 -12.05 24.74 -21.42
C GLY A 268 -11.60 23.33 -21.77
N LEU A 269 -11.52 22.40 -20.81
CA LEU A 269 -11.34 20.97 -21.09
C LEU A 269 -12.66 20.31 -21.51
N GLY A 270 -12.93 20.35 -22.82
CA GLY A 270 -14.08 19.70 -23.45
C GLY A 270 -15.31 20.61 -23.51
N GLU A 271 -15.78 20.90 -24.73
CA GLU A 271 -17.08 21.55 -24.93
C GLU A 271 -18.20 20.67 -24.36
N GLY A 272 -18.98 21.20 -23.42
CA GLY A 272 -20.11 20.50 -22.81
C GLY A 272 -19.77 19.52 -21.68
N CYS A 273 -18.49 19.40 -21.28
CA CYS A 273 -18.13 18.62 -20.10
C CYS A 273 -18.51 19.35 -18.80
N ALA A 274 -18.96 18.59 -17.80
CA ALA A 274 -19.10 19.11 -16.44
C ALA A 274 -17.74 19.61 -15.95
N THR A 275 -17.70 20.70 -15.18
CA THR A 275 -16.45 21.23 -14.61
C THR A 275 -16.08 20.57 -13.28
N SER A 276 -17.02 19.84 -12.67
CA SER A 276 -16.81 19.11 -11.43
C SER A 276 -17.62 17.83 -11.37
N ARG A 277 -17.09 16.81 -10.69
CA ARG A 277 -17.80 15.58 -10.35
C ARG A 277 -17.50 15.22 -8.91
N ALA A 278 -18.50 14.72 -8.20
CA ALA A 278 -18.32 14.22 -6.85
C ALA A 278 -19.11 12.93 -6.71
N GLY A 279 -18.58 12.01 -5.93
CA GLY A 279 -19.19 10.71 -5.76
C GLY A 279 -18.49 9.85 -4.74
N ARG A 280 -19.06 8.67 -4.58
CA ARG A 280 -18.66 7.70 -3.58
C ARG A 280 -18.95 6.29 -4.09
N CYS A 281 -18.07 5.34 -3.81
CA CYS A 281 -18.30 3.94 -4.14
C CYS A 281 -17.57 2.99 -3.21
N THR A 282 -18.18 1.82 -3.01
CA THR A 282 -17.56 0.65 -2.40
C THR A 282 -17.05 -0.27 -3.52
N VAL A 283 -15.80 -0.72 -3.42
CA VAL A 283 -15.11 -1.49 -4.45
C VAL A 283 -14.60 -2.79 -3.84
N ALA A 284 -15.15 -3.94 -4.24
CA ALA A 284 -14.65 -5.24 -3.81
C ALA A 284 -13.65 -5.85 -4.82
N VAL A 285 -12.85 -6.81 -4.36
CA VAL A 285 -11.98 -7.59 -5.26
C VAL A 285 -12.84 -8.46 -6.17
N GLY A 286 -12.63 -8.36 -7.48
CA GLY A 286 -13.35 -9.16 -8.48
C GLY A 286 -14.58 -8.47 -9.07
N ASP A 287 -15.01 -7.32 -8.55
CA ASP A 287 -16.10 -6.51 -9.12
C ASP A 287 -15.74 -5.84 -10.45
N VAL A 288 -14.57 -6.14 -11.04
CA VAL A 288 -14.22 -5.62 -12.37
C VAL A 288 -15.12 -6.32 -13.39
N PRO A 289 -16.09 -5.61 -14.01
CA PRO A 289 -16.85 -6.21 -15.09
C PRO A 289 -15.86 -6.59 -16.20
N ARG A 290 -15.97 -7.82 -16.72
CA ARG A 290 -15.30 -8.21 -17.97
C ARG A 290 -15.59 -7.10 -19.00
N ARG A 291 -14.53 -6.49 -19.56
CA ARG A 291 -14.57 -5.29 -20.41
C ARG A 291 -15.74 -5.33 -21.41
N GLY A 292 -16.58 -4.30 -21.40
CA GLY A 292 -17.70 -4.14 -22.35
C GLY A 292 -18.99 -3.54 -21.78
N ARG A 293 -19.09 -3.32 -20.47
CA ARG A 293 -20.29 -2.73 -19.85
C ARG A 293 -19.97 -1.37 -19.22
N VAL A 294 -20.51 -0.30 -19.80
CA VAL A 294 -20.49 1.04 -19.21
C VAL A 294 -21.25 1.00 -17.89
N MET A 295 -20.64 1.50 -16.81
CA MET A 295 -21.26 1.58 -15.50
C MET A 295 -22.27 2.73 -15.47
N THR A 296 -23.48 2.49 -15.99
CA THR A 296 -24.61 3.40 -15.81
C THR A 296 -25.44 2.93 -14.63
N GLY A 297 -25.25 3.57 -13.46
CA GLY A 297 -26.10 3.40 -12.28
C GLY A 297 -25.74 2.20 -11.40
N PHE A 298 -25.04 2.46 -10.30
CA PHE A 298 -24.97 1.55 -9.16
C PHE A 298 -26.31 1.61 -8.39
N GLY A 299 -27.23 0.73 -8.78
CA GLY A 299 -28.48 0.47 -8.08
C GLY A 299 -28.90 -0.98 -8.32
N SER A 300 -29.13 -1.69 -7.22
CA SER A 300 -29.56 -3.10 -7.07
C SER A 300 -28.50 -4.21 -7.24
N PRO A 301 -28.31 -5.06 -6.22
CA PRO A 301 -27.53 -6.30 -6.34
C PRO A 301 -28.28 -7.30 -7.23
N ARG A 302 -27.60 -7.83 -8.26
CA ARG A 302 -28.10 -8.94 -9.07
C ARG A 302 -27.79 -10.28 -8.39
N SER A 303 -28.76 -11.19 -8.44
CA SER A 303 -28.67 -12.59 -8.03
C SER A 303 -27.62 -13.35 -8.84
N SER A 304 -26.60 -13.89 -8.17
CA SER A 304 -25.64 -14.84 -8.76
C SER A 304 -26.09 -16.27 -8.44
N GLY A 305 -26.53 -17.01 -9.46
CA GLY A 305 -26.90 -18.42 -9.34
C GLY A 305 -26.64 -19.14 -10.65
N GLU A 306 -25.36 -19.32 -11.00
CA GLU A 306 -24.93 -20.41 -11.89
C GLU A 306 -23.42 -20.60 -11.71
N ALA A 307 -23.03 -21.80 -11.31
CA ALA A 307 -21.65 -22.20 -11.18
C ALA A 307 -21.14 -22.57 -12.59
N ASP A 308 -20.30 -21.69 -13.16
CA ASP A 308 -19.60 -21.98 -14.41
C ASP A 308 -18.61 -23.13 -14.18
N ALA A 309 -18.91 -24.29 -14.75
CA ALA A 309 -17.93 -25.34 -15.00
C ALA A 309 -16.89 -24.80 -15.99
N GLU A 310 -15.60 -24.96 -15.70
CA GLU A 310 -14.54 -24.58 -16.64
C GLU A 310 -14.67 -25.41 -17.92
N PRO A 311 -14.85 -24.78 -19.09
CA PRO A 311 -14.90 -25.50 -20.35
C PRO A 311 -13.50 -26.04 -20.69
N GLU A 312 -13.43 -27.34 -20.95
CA GLU A 312 -12.30 -28.02 -21.58
C GLU A 312 -11.81 -27.25 -22.83
N PRO A 313 -10.50 -27.22 -23.10
CA PRO A 313 -9.92 -26.46 -24.21
C PRO A 313 -10.25 -27.11 -25.57
N GLY A 314 -11.44 -26.83 -26.07
CA GLY A 314 -11.83 -27.12 -27.45
C GLY A 314 -11.13 -26.19 -28.43
N CYS A 315 -10.52 -26.78 -29.47
CA CYS A 315 -9.85 -26.09 -30.57
C CYS A 315 -10.87 -25.36 -31.47
N GLY A 316 -11.46 -24.28 -30.96
CA GLY A 316 -12.37 -23.38 -31.67
C GLY A 316 -11.65 -22.13 -32.14
N ALA A 317 -11.94 -21.69 -33.36
CA ALA A 317 -11.35 -20.51 -33.99
C ALA A 317 -11.33 -19.29 -33.05
N ALA A 318 -10.16 -18.66 -32.93
CA ALA A 318 -9.93 -17.54 -32.01
C ALA A 318 -10.96 -16.42 -32.29
N PRO A 319 -11.76 -16.01 -31.29
CA PRO A 319 -12.63 -14.86 -31.42
C PRO A 319 -11.78 -13.66 -31.85
N GLY A 320 -12.20 -12.98 -32.92
CA GLY A 320 -11.42 -11.94 -33.58
C GLY A 320 -10.77 -11.00 -32.57
N GLU A 321 -9.45 -10.89 -32.64
CA GLU A 321 -8.66 -10.01 -31.79
C GLU A 321 -9.21 -8.59 -31.95
N GLY A 322 -9.97 -8.14 -30.95
CA GLY A 322 -10.37 -6.75 -30.87
C GLY A 322 -9.15 -5.83 -30.91
N PRO A 323 -9.33 -4.53 -31.22
CA PRO A 323 -8.23 -3.58 -31.22
C PRO A 323 -7.40 -3.72 -29.93
N PRO A 324 -6.05 -3.70 -30.03
CA PRO A 324 -5.19 -3.95 -28.90
C PRO A 324 -5.57 -3.00 -27.76
N ALA A 325 -5.86 -3.59 -26.61
CA ALA A 325 -6.26 -2.87 -25.43
C ALA A 325 -5.28 -1.72 -25.14
N GLU A 326 -5.82 -0.51 -24.93
CA GLU A 326 -5.00 0.60 -24.45
C GLU A 326 -4.23 0.18 -23.19
N PRO A 327 -2.93 0.50 -23.10
CA PRO A 327 -2.12 0.13 -21.95
C PRO A 327 -2.68 0.77 -20.69
N PRO A 328 -2.67 0.07 -19.54
CA PRO A 328 -3.18 0.60 -18.29
C PRO A 328 -2.38 1.84 -17.89
N TRP A 329 -3.12 2.83 -17.39
CA TRP A 329 -2.58 4.14 -17.02
C TRP A 329 -1.74 4.08 -15.74
N LEU A 330 -2.21 3.31 -14.77
CA LEU A 330 -1.53 3.06 -13.51
C LEU A 330 -1.06 1.60 -13.54
N TRP A 331 0.24 1.40 -13.38
CA TRP A 331 0.82 0.06 -13.48
C TRP A 331 0.78 -0.63 -12.12
N SER A 332 -0.01 -1.69 -12.02
CA SER A 332 0.14 -2.68 -10.96
C SER A 332 1.30 -3.62 -11.28
N VAL A 333 2.12 -3.95 -10.29
CA VAL A 333 3.28 -4.83 -10.44
C VAL A 333 2.95 -6.20 -9.90
N ARG A 334 3.41 -7.26 -10.59
CA ARG A 334 3.44 -8.61 -10.02
C ARG A 334 4.51 -8.66 -8.94
N LEU A 335 4.08 -8.88 -7.70
CA LEU A 335 4.99 -9.14 -6.58
C LEU A 335 5.31 -10.65 -6.55
N ALA A 336 6.18 -11.09 -5.64
CA ALA A 336 6.61 -12.48 -5.57
C ALA A 336 5.43 -13.49 -5.66
N GLY A 337 5.59 -14.59 -6.39
CA GLY A 337 4.51 -15.57 -6.61
C GLY A 337 3.54 -15.24 -7.76
N ASP A 338 3.90 -14.31 -8.66
CA ASP A 338 3.32 -14.07 -9.99
C ASP A 338 1.82 -13.75 -10.09
N VAL A 339 1.12 -13.57 -8.97
CA VAL A 339 -0.28 -13.17 -8.99
C VAL A 339 -0.39 -11.70 -9.39
N GLY A 340 -1.09 -11.43 -10.49
CA GLY A 340 -1.44 -10.08 -10.92
C GLY A 340 -2.21 -9.33 -9.84
N ARG A 341 -1.79 -8.08 -9.55
CA ARG A 341 -2.38 -7.24 -8.49
C ARG A 341 -3.35 -6.18 -9.03
N GLY A 342 -3.66 -6.23 -10.34
CA GLY A 342 -4.55 -5.28 -10.99
C GLY A 342 -6.01 -5.36 -10.52
N SER A 343 -6.43 -6.50 -9.97
CA SER A 343 -7.77 -6.73 -9.42
C SER A 343 -7.93 -6.34 -7.96
N HIS A 344 -6.86 -5.87 -7.30
CA HIS A 344 -6.95 -5.36 -5.94
C HIS A 344 -7.89 -4.15 -5.91
N CYS A 345 -8.71 -4.05 -4.87
CA CYS A 345 -9.75 -3.03 -4.78
C CYS A 345 -9.19 -1.61 -4.86
N GLU A 346 -7.99 -1.35 -4.35
CA GLU A 346 -7.36 -0.04 -4.43
C GLU A 346 -6.90 0.32 -5.85
N CYS A 347 -6.44 -0.68 -6.61
CA CYS A 347 -6.11 -0.50 -8.02
C CYS A 347 -7.39 -0.19 -8.81
N VAL A 348 -8.43 -1.01 -8.65
CA VAL A 348 -9.73 -0.86 -9.34
C VAL A 348 -10.39 0.47 -9.00
N ALA A 349 -10.38 0.85 -7.72
CA ALA A 349 -10.89 2.13 -7.23
C ALA A 349 -10.33 3.31 -8.01
N LEU A 350 -9.03 3.32 -8.26
CA LEU A 350 -8.40 4.41 -9.01
C LEU A 350 -8.55 4.23 -10.53
N THR A 351 -8.29 3.03 -11.08
CA THR A 351 -8.24 2.84 -12.53
C THR A 351 -9.60 2.79 -13.20
N GLU A 352 -10.59 2.18 -12.55
CA GLU A 352 -11.94 2.00 -13.10
C GLU A 352 -12.94 2.97 -12.47
N GLY A 353 -12.73 3.37 -11.20
CA GLY A 353 -13.55 4.38 -10.54
C GLY A 353 -13.12 5.80 -10.90
N VAL A 354 -12.06 6.29 -10.24
CA VAL A 354 -11.65 7.70 -10.31
C VAL A 354 -11.24 8.13 -11.72
N LEU A 355 -10.44 7.32 -12.45
CA LEU A 355 -10.06 7.68 -13.82
C LEU A 355 -11.25 7.74 -14.78
N SER A 356 -12.30 6.94 -14.58
CA SER A 356 -13.50 7.02 -15.41
C SER A 356 -14.24 8.33 -15.20
N GLU A 357 -14.31 8.83 -13.96
CA GLU A 357 -14.89 10.13 -13.67
C GLU A 357 -14.05 11.28 -14.26
N LEU A 358 -12.72 11.16 -14.23
CA LEU A 358 -11.85 12.12 -14.89
C LEU A 358 -12.02 12.11 -16.42
N ARG A 359 -12.25 10.95 -17.05
CA ARG A 359 -12.58 10.87 -18.49
C ARG A 359 -13.86 11.62 -18.82
N LEU A 360 -14.87 11.55 -17.95
CA LEU A 360 -16.10 12.33 -18.09
C LEU A 360 -15.88 13.84 -17.89
N LEU A 361 -14.79 14.22 -17.23
CA LEU A 361 -14.30 15.60 -17.09
C LEU A 361 -13.38 16.03 -18.25
N GLY A 362 -13.26 15.24 -19.31
CA GLY A 362 -12.47 15.59 -20.50
C GLY A 362 -11.03 15.08 -20.52
N LEU A 363 -10.66 14.19 -19.60
CA LEU A 363 -9.34 13.54 -19.60
C LEU A 363 -9.15 12.67 -20.85
N ALA A 364 -8.27 13.09 -21.76
CA ALA A 364 -8.03 12.45 -23.05
C ALA A 364 -6.74 11.64 -23.08
N GLY A 365 -6.86 10.30 -23.08
CA GLY A 365 -5.72 9.37 -23.19
C GLY A 365 -4.72 9.47 -22.02
N PRO A 366 -3.79 8.51 -21.85
CA PRO A 366 -2.91 8.46 -20.68
C PRO A 366 -1.94 9.65 -20.64
N PRO A 367 -2.14 10.65 -19.75
CA PRO A 367 -1.27 11.80 -19.69
C PRO A 367 0.04 11.39 -19.01
N ARG A 368 1.13 12.08 -19.38
CA ARG A 368 2.35 12.05 -18.55
C ARG A 368 2.11 12.76 -17.22
N VAL A 369 1.50 13.94 -17.29
CA VAL A 369 1.04 14.76 -16.16
C VAL A 369 -0.18 15.54 -16.64
N ALA A 370 -1.23 15.61 -15.83
CA ALA A 370 -2.47 16.31 -16.10
C ALA A 370 -2.80 17.24 -14.90
N ALA A 371 -2.12 18.38 -14.87
CA ALA A 371 -2.23 19.36 -13.79
C ALA A 371 -3.53 20.17 -13.84
N GLU A 372 -4.25 20.09 -14.96
CA GLU A 372 -5.54 20.70 -15.20
C GLU A 372 -6.68 20.07 -14.38
N PHE A 373 -6.47 18.88 -13.82
CA PHE A 373 -7.42 18.24 -12.92
C PHE A 373 -7.07 18.54 -11.46
N GLY A 374 -8.10 18.92 -10.70
CA GLY A 374 -8.01 19.29 -9.31
C GLY A 374 -8.94 18.48 -8.41
N GLY A 375 -8.78 18.65 -7.10
CA GLY A 375 -9.73 18.19 -6.10
C GLY A 375 -9.15 17.21 -5.08
N GLU A 376 -9.98 16.29 -4.60
CA GLU A 376 -9.66 15.38 -3.51
C GLU A 376 -10.18 13.98 -3.79
N VAL A 377 -9.37 12.98 -3.44
CA VAL A 377 -9.71 11.55 -3.47
C VAL A 377 -9.29 10.95 -2.14
N TRP A 378 -10.24 10.30 -1.47
CA TRP A 378 -10.00 9.56 -0.26
C TRP A 378 -10.31 8.08 -0.48
N VAL A 379 -9.39 7.22 -0.07
CA VAL A 379 -9.50 5.76 -0.14
C VAL A 379 -9.38 5.19 1.26
N PHE A 380 -10.28 4.30 1.66
CA PHE A 380 -10.20 3.58 2.92
C PHE A 380 -10.41 2.08 2.69
N ALA A 381 -9.39 1.26 2.94
CA ALA A 381 -9.45 -0.18 2.70
C ALA A 381 -9.54 -1.01 3.99
N THR A 382 -10.18 -2.18 3.92
CA THR A 382 -10.24 -3.15 5.03
C THR A 382 -8.92 -3.91 5.28
N HIS A 383 -7.87 -3.53 4.57
CA HIS A 383 -6.51 -4.02 4.79
C HIS A 383 -5.48 -2.98 4.36
N TYR A 384 -4.26 -3.06 4.88
CA TYR A 384 -3.19 -2.18 4.40
C TYR A 384 -2.85 -2.48 2.93
N PRO A 385 -2.54 -1.45 2.13
CA PRO A 385 -2.17 -1.63 0.74
C PRO A 385 -0.90 -2.47 0.57
N CYS A 386 -0.93 -3.37 -0.41
CA CYS A 386 0.28 -4.05 -0.85
C CYS A 386 1.23 -3.08 -1.58
N LEU A 387 2.47 -3.53 -1.83
CA LEU A 387 3.49 -2.71 -2.48
C LEU A 387 3.07 -2.24 -3.87
N SER A 388 2.36 -3.08 -4.63
CA SER A 388 1.81 -2.71 -5.93
C SER A 388 0.76 -1.59 -5.81
N CYS A 389 -0.11 -1.64 -4.81
CA CYS A 389 -1.12 -0.59 -4.58
C CYS A 389 -0.47 0.73 -4.17
N LEU A 390 0.56 0.69 -3.29
CA LEU A 390 1.37 1.88 -2.96
C LEU A 390 1.99 2.51 -4.22
N GLY A 391 2.49 1.66 -5.12
CA GLY A 391 3.01 2.08 -6.41
C GLY A 391 1.95 2.76 -7.31
N VAL A 392 0.72 2.24 -7.33
CA VAL A 392 -0.41 2.84 -8.03
C VAL A 392 -0.79 4.20 -7.44
N PHE A 393 -0.78 4.34 -6.11
CA PHE A 393 -1.04 5.63 -5.45
C PHE A 393 0.01 6.69 -5.78
N ALA A 394 1.29 6.32 -5.73
CA ALA A 394 2.39 7.22 -6.07
C ALA A 394 2.30 7.68 -7.54
N GLN A 395 1.99 6.74 -8.45
CA GLN A 395 1.74 7.01 -9.86
C GLN A 395 0.54 7.94 -10.09
N PHE A 396 -0.56 7.76 -9.36
CA PHE A 396 -1.74 8.62 -9.46
C PHE A 396 -1.40 10.05 -9.00
N ARG A 397 -0.79 10.20 -7.82
CA ARG A 397 -0.37 11.50 -7.28
C ARG A 397 0.55 12.25 -8.23
N TRP A 398 1.49 11.54 -8.85
CA TRP A 398 2.38 12.16 -9.84
C TRP A 398 1.62 12.65 -11.07
N ARG A 399 0.74 11.82 -11.63
CA ARG A 399 0.00 12.16 -12.86
C ARG A 399 -1.00 13.28 -12.64
N PHE A 400 -1.61 13.38 -11.45
CA PHE A 400 -2.63 14.37 -11.15
C PHE A 400 -2.22 15.23 -9.95
N PRO A 401 -1.22 16.11 -10.12
CA PRO A 401 -0.66 16.88 -9.00
C PRO A 401 -1.66 17.86 -8.37
N GLY A 402 -2.73 18.25 -9.09
CA GLY A 402 -3.81 19.07 -8.55
C GLY A 402 -4.84 18.29 -7.71
N ILE A 403 -4.79 16.96 -7.73
CA ILE A 403 -5.69 16.10 -6.95
C ILE A 403 -4.96 15.63 -5.68
N ARG A 404 -5.50 15.99 -4.52
CA ARG A 404 -5.06 15.44 -3.24
C ARG A 404 -5.58 14.01 -3.07
N LEU A 405 -4.69 13.03 -3.13
CA LEU A 405 -4.98 11.64 -2.76
C LEU A 405 -4.61 11.40 -1.29
N ALA A 406 -5.56 10.90 -0.49
CA ALA A 406 -5.29 10.39 0.86
C ALA A 406 -5.83 8.96 1.04
N VAL A 407 -5.07 8.12 1.72
CA VAL A 407 -5.30 6.68 1.86
C VAL A 407 -5.24 6.31 3.33
N GLY A 408 -6.32 5.68 3.80
CA GLY A 408 -6.42 5.06 5.11
C GLY A 408 -6.69 3.56 4.97
N TYR A 409 -6.52 2.85 6.07
CA TYR A 409 -6.91 1.45 6.15
C TYR A 409 -7.18 1.05 7.60
N VAL A 410 -7.74 -0.14 7.76
CA VAL A 410 -7.84 -0.88 9.02
C VAL A 410 -7.13 -2.22 8.86
N GLU A 411 -6.46 -2.70 9.93
CA GLU A 411 -5.85 -4.03 9.90
C GLU A 411 -6.95 -5.08 9.92
N TRP A 412 -6.78 -6.19 9.21
CA TRP A 412 -7.90 -7.11 8.98
C TRP A 412 -8.41 -7.77 10.27
N ARG A 413 -7.54 -8.06 11.25
CA ARG A 413 -7.99 -8.64 12.51
C ARG A 413 -8.82 -7.62 13.28
N ASP A 414 -8.37 -6.36 13.31
CA ASP A 414 -9.15 -5.26 13.88
C ASP A 414 -10.51 -5.13 13.16
N TRP A 415 -10.52 -5.30 11.84
CA TRP A 415 -11.76 -5.30 11.04
C TRP A 415 -12.67 -6.49 11.35
N GLN A 416 -12.12 -7.69 11.54
CA GLN A 416 -12.88 -8.87 11.97
C GLN A 416 -13.52 -8.66 13.33
N ASP A 417 -12.76 -8.10 14.28
CA ASP A 417 -13.26 -7.78 15.61
C ASP A 417 -14.41 -6.76 15.54
N GLU A 418 -14.30 -5.74 14.68
CA GLU A 418 -15.36 -4.74 14.45
C GLU A 418 -16.64 -5.38 13.86
N MET A 419 -16.49 -6.27 12.87
CA MET A 419 -17.62 -7.02 12.30
C MET A 419 -18.31 -7.89 13.36
N LEU A 420 -17.53 -8.62 14.17
CA LEU A 420 -18.04 -9.47 15.25
C LEU A 420 -18.74 -8.66 16.35
N GLN A 421 -18.22 -7.49 16.69
CA GLN A 421 -18.86 -6.58 17.65
C GLN A 421 -20.19 -6.06 17.11
N SER A 422 -20.23 -5.65 15.84
CA SER A 422 -21.45 -5.19 15.17
C SER A 422 -22.54 -6.26 15.17
N LEU A 423 -22.19 -7.52 14.89
CA LEU A 423 -23.11 -8.66 14.93
C LEU A 423 -23.63 -9.00 16.34
N ARG A 424 -22.90 -8.64 17.40
CA ARG A 424 -23.34 -8.87 18.80
C ARG A 424 -24.22 -7.75 19.34
N GLY A 425 -24.15 -6.57 18.73
CA GLY A 425 -24.91 -5.39 19.14
C GLY A 425 -26.23 -5.19 18.39
N ALA A 426 -26.39 -5.85 17.23
CA ALA A 426 -27.65 -5.97 16.49
C ALA A 426 -28.52 -7.10 17.09
#